data_AF-A0A063BML2-F1
#
_entry.id   AF-A0A063BML2-F1
#
_cell.length_a   1.000
_cell.length_b   1.000
_cell.length_c   1.000
_cell.angle_alpha   90.00
_cell.angle_beta   90.00
_cell.angle_gamma   90.00
#
_symmetry.space_group_name_H-M   'P 1'
#
loop_
_entity.id
_entity.type
_entity.pdbx_description
1 polymer ?
#
loop_
_entity_poly.entity_id
_entity_poly.type
_entity_poly.pdbx_seq_one_letter_code
_entity_poly.pdbx_strand_id
1 'polypeptide(L)'
;MIEDTVFSHLHTILTREHALPVQSCRVSVAMQRPWGRPYRLVEWTIQLDAPARRQIVPAESTEAEIAEVVASHIPGRLYGDGQLQY
;
A
#
# COMPACT_ATOMS: atom_id res chain seq x y z
N MET A 1 4.23 -2.40 -15.35
CA MET A 1 5.10 -3.11 -14.37
C MET A 1 4.22 -3.58 -13.22
N ILE A 2 4.69 -4.49 -12.35
CA ILE A 2 3.89 -4.98 -11.21
C ILE A 2 3.35 -3.83 -10.34
N GLU A 3 4.14 -2.77 -10.19
CA GLU A 3 3.81 -1.57 -9.43
C GLU A 3 2.59 -0.83 -9.99
N ASP A 4 2.49 -0.68 -11.32
CA ASP A 4 1.38 0.03 -11.96
C ASP A 4 0.04 -0.71 -11.73
N THR A 5 0.07 -2.04 -11.81
CA THR A 5 -1.10 -2.89 -11.60
C THR A 5 -1.54 -2.88 -10.14
N VAL A 6 -0.59 -3.02 -9.21
CA VAL A 6 -0.85 -2.90 -7.76
C VAL A 6 -1.41 -1.52 -7.42
N PHE A 7 -0.82 -0.45 -7.96
CA PHE A 7 -1.29 0.91 -7.73
C PHE A 7 -2.71 1.13 -8.27
N SER A 8 -3.03 0.57 -9.44
CA SER A 8 -4.38 0.63 -10.02
C SER A 8 -5.41 -0.10 -9.14
N HIS A 9 -5.13 -1.34 -8.72
CA HIS A 9 -6.00 -2.09 -7.80
C HIS A 9 -6.19 -1.35 -6.47
N LEU A 10 -5.10 -0.85 -5.91
CA LEU A 10 -5.11 -0.09 -4.66
C LEU A 10 -5.97 1.17 -4.78
N HIS A 11 -5.83 1.94 -5.86
CA HIS A 11 -6.66 3.11 -6.11
C HIS A 11 -8.15 2.77 -6.17
N THR A 12 -8.52 1.66 -6.84
CA THR A 12 -9.92 1.18 -6.87
C THR A 12 -10.44 0.83 -5.49
N ILE A 13 -9.66 0.10 -4.67
CA ILE A 13 -10.04 -0.28 -3.30
C ILE A 13 -10.25 0.97 -2.45
N LEU A 14 -9.28 1.88 -2.42
CA LEU A 14 -9.31 3.08 -1.58
C LEU A 14 -10.42 4.05 -2.01
N THR A 15 -10.72 4.15 -3.30
CA THR A 15 -11.84 4.96 -3.80
C THR A 15 -13.18 4.42 -3.28
N ARG A 16 -13.34 3.08 -3.30
CA ARG A 16 -14.54 2.40 -2.80
C ARG A 16 -14.70 2.53 -1.29
N GLU A 17 -13.59 2.43 -0.55
CA GLU A 17 -13.56 2.54 0.91
C GLU A 17 -13.48 3.98 1.41
N HIS A 18 -13.35 4.93 0.48
CA HIS A 18 -13.15 6.35 0.75
C HIS A 18 -11.97 6.63 1.69
N ALA A 19 -10.92 5.84 1.60
CA ALA A 19 -9.71 5.96 2.40
C ALA A 19 -8.78 7.07 1.88
N LEU A 20 -7.71 7.38 2.64
CA LEU A 20 -6.73 8.38 2.23
C LEU A 20 -6.03 7.98 0.91
N PRO A 21 -5.84 8.93 -0.03
CA PRO A 21 -5.21 8.62 -1.30
C PRO A 21 -3.72 8.28 -1.11
N VAL A 22 -3.30 7.23 -1.80
CA VAL A 22 -1.89 6.83 -1.91
C VAL A 22 -1.24 7.64 -3.02
N GLN A 23 -0.10 8.26 -2.73
CA GLN A 23 0.66 9.06 -3.69
C GLN A 23 1.62 8.21 -4.52
N SER A 24 2.21 7.19 -3.90
CA SER A 24 3.08 6.23 -4.58
C SER A 24 3.01 4.87 -3.91
N CYS A 25 3.18 3.83 -4.70
CA CYS A 25 3.33 2.45 -4.24
C CYS A 25 4.44 1.80 -5.06
N ARG A 26 5.43 1.23 -4.37
CA ARG A 26 6.57 0.53 -4.97
C ARG A 26 6.62 -0.89 -4.45
N VAL A 27 7.00 -1.81 -5.32
CA VAL A 27 7.07 -3.23 -5.01
C VAL A 27 8.44 -3.73 -5.45
N SER A 28 9.22 -4.22 -4.49
CA SER A 28 10.53 -4.78 -4.80
C SER A 28 10.41 -6.04 -5.66
N VAL A 29 11.52 -6.41 -6.30
CA VAL A 29 11.71 -7.78 -6.77
C VAL A 29 11.56 -8.78 -5.61
N ALA A 30 11.33 -10.06 -5.93
CA ALA A 30 11.32 -11.11 -4.92
C ALA A 30 12.72 -11.23 -4.29
N MET A 31 12.76 -11.21 -2.95
CA MET A 31 13.98 -11.31 -2.14
C MET A 31 13.96 -12.62 -1.35
N GLN A 32 15.10 -13.29 -1.28
CA GLN A 32 15.27 -14.52 -0.52
C GLN A 32 15.73 -14.21 0.91
N ARG A 33 15.10 -14.84 1.90
CA ARG A 33 15.56 -14.78 3.30
C ARG A 33 16.62 -15.85 3.56
N PRO A 34 17.58 -15.60 4.47
CA PRO A 34 18.55 -16.61 4.91
C PRO A 34 17.86 -17.89 5.40
N TRP A 35 16.76 -17.73 6.15
CA TRP A 35 15.86 -18.80 6.52
C TRP A 35 14.41 -18.33 6.33
N GLY A 36 13.63 -19.11 5.58
CA GLY A 36 12.21 -18.84 5.34
C GLY A 36 11.86 -18.62 3.88
N ARG A 37 10.60 -18.23 3.67
CA ARG A 37 10.00 -18.08 2.35
C ARG A 37 10.47 -16.77 1.68
N PRO A 38 10.58 -16.74 0.35
CA PRO A 38 10.85 -15.50 -0.38
C PRO A 38 9.72 -14.49 -0.14
N TYR A 39 10.06 -13.21 -0.21
CA TYR A 39 9.13 -12.11 0.05
C TYR A 39 9.33 -10.96 -0.93
N ARG A 40 8.36 -10.06 -1.01
CA ARG A 40 8.52 -8.73 -1.60
C ARG A 40 8.37 -7.68 -0.52
N LEU A 41 9.12 -6.59 -0.64
CA LEU A 41 8.94 -5.38 0.16
C LEU A 41 8.01 -4.44 -0.61
N VAL A 42 6.95 -4.02 0.03
CA VAL A 42 6.01 -3.03 -0.49
C VAL A 42 6.19 -1.74 0.29
N GLU A 43 6.40 -0.64 -0.40
CA GLU A 43 6.56 0.69 0.18
C GLU A 43 5.51 1.63 -0.41
N TRP A 44 4.84 2.43 0.42
CA TRP A 44 3.86 3.41 -0.05
C TRP A 44 3.90 4.71 0.75
N THR A 45 3.44 5.77 0.11
CA THR A 45 3.27 7.09 0.74
C THR A 45 1.81 7.54 0.64
N ILE A 46 1.32 8.22 1.66
CA ILE A 46 0.04 8.91 1.65
C ILE A 46 0.31 10.41 1.77
N GLN A 47 -0.62 11.23 1.28
CA GLN A 47 -0.40 12.68 1.12
C GLN A 47 -0.01 13.45 2.39
N LEU A 48 -0.27 12.90 3.58
CA LEU A 48 -0.01 13.53 4.87
C LEU A 48 1.19 12.93 5.61
N ASP A 49 1.89 11.93 5.07
CA ASP A 49 2.87 11.12 5.82
C ASP A 49 4.30 11.33 5.29
N ALA A 50 5.21 11.73 6.21
CA ALA A 50 6.59 12.10 5.88
C ALA A 50 7.55 10.90 5.81
N PRO A 51 7.39 9.81 6.59
CA PRO A 51 8.05 8.55 6.25
C PRO A 51 7.15 7.64 5.39
N ALA A 52 7.74 7.06 4.35
CA ALA A 52 7.09 6.00 3.59
C ALA A 52 6.82 4.78 4.50
N ARG A 53 5.61 4.24 4.39
CA ARG A 53 5.17 3.03 5.10
C ARG A 53 5.68 1.81 4.35
N ARG A 54 5.93 0.72 5.08
CA ARG A 54 6.51 -0.50 4.52
C ARG A 54 5.84 -1.74 5.08
N GLN A 55 5.65 -2.73 4.22
CA GLN A 55 5.15 -4.05 4.61
C GLN A 55 5.83 -5.14 3.78
N ILE A 56 6.08 -6.29 4.41
CA ILE A 56 6.54 -7.50 3.73
C ILE A 56 5.34 -8.34 3.32
N VAL A 57 5.37 -8.89 2.11
CA VAL A 57 4.37 -9.83 1.59
C VAL A 57 5.05 -11.07 1.04
N PRO A 58 4.41 -12.25 1.01
CA PRO A 58 4.93 -13.41 0.32
C PRO A 58 5.29 -13.10 -1.15
N ALA A 59 6.36 -13.70 -1.67
CA ALA A 59 6.80 -13.43 -3.05
C ALA A 59 5.82 -13.97 -4.10
N GLU A 60 5.00 -14.95 -3.74
CA GLU A 60 3.96 -15.51 -4.58
C GLU A 60 2.65 -14.71 -4.56
N SER A 61 2.53 -13.69 -3.71
CA SER A 61 1.33 -12.87 -3.65
C SER A 61 1.04 -12.22 -5.01
N THR A 62 -0.23 -12.28 -5.39
CA THR A 62 -0.77 -11.62 -6.58
C THR A 62 -0.85 -10.11 -6.37
N GLU A 63 -0.96 -9.36 -7.46
CA GLU A 63 -1.07 -7.90 -7.42
C GLU A 63 -2.30 -7.43 -6.63
N ALA A 64 -3.41 -8.17 -6.71
CA ALA A 64 -4.63 -7.89 -5.96
C ALA A 64 -4.44 -8.12 -4.46
N GLU A 65 -3.85 -9.25 -4.05
CA GLU A 65 -3.55 -9.54 -2.65
C GLU A 65 -2.61 -8.50 -2.05
N ILE A 66 -1.60 -8.06 -2.82
CA ILE A 66 -0.68 -6.98 -2.40
C ILE A 66 -1.47 -5.69 -2.16
N ALA A 67 -2.37 -5.32 -3.07
CA ALA A 67 -3.20 -4.13 -2.93
C ALA A 67 -4.12 -4.19 -1.71
N GLU A 68 -4.73 -5.35 -1.44
CA GLU A 68 -5.56 -5.58 -0.24
C GLU A 68 -4.75 -5.45 1.05
N VAL A 69 -3.54 -6.03 1.09
CA VAL A 69 -2.63 -5.86 2.23
C VAL A 69 -2.34 -4.38 2.42
N VAL A 70 -1.95 -3.63 1.38
CA VAL A 70 -1.66 -2.20 1.53
C VAL A 70 -2.88 -1.42 2.01
N ALA A 71 -4.06 -1.67 1.42
CA ALA A 71 -5.31 -1.01 1.81
C ALA A 71 -5.64 -1.21 3.30
N SER A 72 -5.44 -2.42 3.83
CA SER A 72 -5.68 -2.72 5.25
C SER A 72 -4.80 -1.91 6.23
N HIS A 73 -3.69 -1.33 5.76
CA HIS A 73 -2.79 -0.48 6.56
C HIS A 73 -3.03 1.02 6.35
N ILE A 74 -3.96 1.39 5.46
CA ILE A 74 -4.32 2.79 5.20
C ILE A 74 -5.55 3.11 6.05
N PRO A 75 -5.49 4.16 6.89
CA PRO A 75 -6.64 4.59 7.65
C PRO A 75 -7.83 4.89 6.73
N GLY A 76 -9.00 4.38 7.07
CA GLY A 76 -10.28 4.78 6.44
C GLY A 76 -10.60 6.26 6.70
N ARG A 77 -11.72 6.75 6.13
CA ARG A 77 -12.13 8.17 6.21
C ARG A 77 -11.84 8.83 7.57
N LEU A 78 -11.16 9.98 7.54
CA LEU A 78 -11.48 11.09 8.43
C LEU A 78 -12.86 11.62 8.00
N TYR A 79 -13.93 11.28 8.71
CA TYR A 79 -15.13 12.11 8.70
C TYR A 79 -14.84 13.34 9.57
N GLY A 80 -14.15 14.30 8.98
CA GLY A 80 -14.04 15.64 9.51
C GLY A 80 -13.97 16.56 8.30
N ASP A 81 -14.91 17.51 8.22
CA ASP A 81 -14.77 18.68 7.36
C ASP A 81 -13.31 19.10 7.33
N GLY A 82 -12.75 19.30 6.14
CA GLY A 82 -11.31 19.50 5.89
C GLY A 82 -10.69 20.69 6.61
N GLN A 83 -10.62 20.62 7.94
CA GLN A 83 -9.91 21.50 8.83
C GLN A 83 -9.11 20.60 9.77
N LEU A 84 -7.89 20.30 9.33
CA LEU A 84 -6.79 20.10 10.28
C LEU A 84 -6.70 21.42 11.06
N GLN A 85 -7.22 21.42 12.30
CA GLN A 85 -6.97 22.51 13.23
C GLN A 85 -5.51 22.40 13.68
N TYR A 86 -4.75 23.46 13.40
CA TYR A 86 -3.39 23.68 13.87
C TYR A 86 -3.37 24.02 15.36
#